data_AF-A0A950WHF5-F1
#
_entry.id   AF-A0A950WHF5-F1
#
_cell.length_a   1.000
_cell.length_b   1.000
_cell.length_c   1.000
_cell.angle_alpha   90.00
_cell.angle_beta   90.00
_cell.angle_gamma   90.00
#
_symmetry.space_group_name_H-M   'P 1'
#
loop_
_entity.id
_entity.type
_entity.pdbx_description
1 polymer ?
#
loop_
_entity_poly.entity_id
_entity_poly.type
_entity_poly.pdbx_seq_one_letter_code
_entity_poly.pdbx_strand_id
1 'polypeptide(L)' 'LQITAADPNDLPVPGQKYTFGTVIAAQARGDFQVLLGRGRRALRVHLQGDIEAGLARIASAI' A
#
# COMPACT_ATOMS: atom_id res chain seq x y z
N LEU A 1 9.42 6.16 3.85
CA LEU A 1 7.96 6.24 4.05
C LEU A 1 7.31 5.45 2.93
N GLN A 2 6.39 4.54 3.26
CA GLN A 2 5.57 3.83 2.26
C GLN A 2 4.11 4.25 2.47
N ILE A 3 3.44 4.62 1.38
CA ILE A 3 2.02 4.95 1.37
C ILE A 3 1.32 3.91 0.49
N THR A 4 0.22 3.36 0.97
CA THR A 4 -0.58 2.35 0.26
C THR A 4 -2.06 2.69 0.34
N ALA A 5 -2.85 2.22 -0.61
CA ALA A 5 -4.30 2.32 -0.61
C ALA A 5 -4.87 1.03 -1.22
N ALA A 6 -6.14 0.72 -0.92
CA ALA A 6 -6.86 -0.31 -1.68
C ALA A 6 -7.30 0.26 -3.03
N ASP A 7 -7.22 -0.56 -4.08
CA ASP A 7 -7.82 -0.20 -5.36
C ASP A 7 -9.35 -0.40 -5.26
N PRO A 8 -10.18 0.62 -5.55
CA PRO A 8 -11.63 0.48 -5.53
C PRO A 8 -12.15 -0.48 -6.60
N ASN A 9 -11.38 -0.73 -7.65
CA ASN A 9 -11.71 -1.64 -8.76
C ASN A 9 -10.85 -2.91 -8.67
N ASP A 10 -10.93 -3.62 -7.54
CA ASP A 10 -10.16 -4.84 -7.34
C ASP A 10 -10.63 -5.97 -8.27
N LEU A 11 -9.79 -6.31 -9.25
CA LEU A 11 -10.11 -7.32 -10.27
C LEU A 11 -9.59 -8.71 -9.89
N PRO A 12 -10.35 -9.79 -10.20
CA PRO A 12 -9.85 -11.15 -10.03
C PRO A 12 -8.68 -11.43 -10.98
N VAL A 13 -7.69 -12.19 -10.52
CA VAL A 13 -6.64 -12.71 -11.41
C VAL A 13 -7.19 -13.95 -12.13
N PRO A 14 -7.16 -14.00 -13.48
CA PRO A 14 -7.70 -15.14 -14.23
C PRO A 14 -7.11 -16.48 -13.77
N GLY A 15 -8.00 -17.44 -13.46
CA GLY A 15 -7.60 -18.79 -13.03
C GLY A 15 -7.06 -18.89 -11.60
N GLN A 16 -7.12 -17.82 -10.81
CA GLN A 16 -6.61 -17.78 -9.43
C GLN A 16 -7.72 -17.49 -8.42
N LYS A 17 -7.46 -17.81 -7.14
CA LYS A 17 -8.39 -17.56 -6.01
C LYS A 17 -8.23 -16.17 -5.41
N TYR A 18 -7.35 -15.32 -5.95
CA TYR A 18 -7.01 -14.01 -5.42
C TYR A 18 -7.16 -12.93 -6.50
N THR A 19 -7.10 -11.68 -6.04
CA THR A 19 -7.30 -10.49 -6.86
C THR A 19 -5.99 -9.74 -7.12
N PHE A 20 -5.99 -8.80 -8.07
CA PHE A 20 -4.84 -7.94 -8.31
C PHE A 20 -4.52 -7.06 -7.10
N GLY A 21 -5.52 -6.58 -6.38
CA GLY A 21 -5.37 -5.87 -5.11
C GLY A 21 -4.69 -6.72 -4.04
N THR A 22 -4.96 -8.03 -4.00
CA THR A 22 -4.24 -8.97 -3.14
C THR A 22 -2.75 -9.02 -3.50
N VAL A 23 -2.42 -9.07 -4.79
CA VAL A 23 -1.02 -9.07 -5.28
C VAL A 23 -0.32 -7.75 -4.95
N ILE A 24 -0.96 -6.61 -5.21
CA ILE A 24 -0.43 -5.28 -4.92
C ILE A 24 -0.15 -5.14 -3.41
N ALA A 25 -1.09 -5.57 -2.56
CA ALA A 25 -0.92 -5.54 -1.11
C ALA A 25 0.23 -6.44 -0.64
N ALA A 26 0.41 -7.61 -1.26
CA ALA A 26 1.51 -8.52 -0.98
C ALA A 26 2.86 -7.92 -1.38
N GLN A 27 2.96 -7.32 -2.58
CA GLN A 27 4.17 -6.65 -3.06
C GLN A 27 4.56 -5.48 -2.14
N ALA A 28 3.60 -4.59 -1.83
CA ALA A 28 3.85 -3.47 -0.91
C ALA A 28 4.35 -3.95 0.46
N ARG A 29 3.80 -5.07 0.98
CA ARG A 29 4.30 -5.67 2.22
C ARG A 29 5.74 -6.17 2.06
N GLY A 30 6.05 -6.84 0.97
CA GLY A 30 7.41 -7.33 0.66
C GLY A 30 8.44 -6.21 0.63
N ASP A 31 8.16 -5.13 -0.10
CA ASP A 31 9.04 -3.96 -0.20
C ASP A 31 9.32 -3.34 1.18
N PHE A 32 8.30 -3.25 2.03
CA PHE A 32 8.45 -2.75 3.39
C PHE A 32 9.35 -3.65 4.24
N GLN A 33 9.19 -4.98 4.13
CA GLN A 33 10.04 -5.93 4.85
C GLN A 33 11.50 -5.86 4.40
N VAL A 34 11.77 -5.61 3.11
CA VAL A 34 13.14 -5.39 2.62
C VAL A 34 13.77 -4.15 3.26
N LEU A 35 13.01 -3.06 3.43
CA LEU A 35 13.50 -1.86 4.12
C LEU A 35 13.85 -2.15 5.59
N LEU A 36 12.95 -2.84 6.31
CA LEU A 36 13.19 -3.22 7.71
C LEU A 36 14.39 -4.16 7.85
N GLY A 37 14.49 -5.18 6.98
CA GLY A 37 15.61 -6.14 6.98
C GLY A 37 16.96 -5.50 6.69
N ARG A 38 16.99 -4.35 6.00
CA ARG A 38 18.19 -3.53 5.79
C ARG A 38 18.46 -2.50 6.90
N GLY A 39 17.76 -2.60 8.02
CA GLY A 39 17.91 -1.69 9.17
C GLY A 39 17.43 -0.26 8.89
N ARG A 40 16.60 -0.04 7.85
CA ARG A 40 16.09 1.30 7.53
C ARG A 40 14.93 1.65 8.44
N ARG A 41 14.93 2.87 8.97
CA ARG A 41 13.76 3.46 9.62
C ARG A 41 12.66 3.64 8.57
N ALA A 42 11.59 2.86 8.70
CA ALA A 42 10.48 2.87 7.75
C ALA A 42 9.15 3.01 8.50
N LEU A 43 8.29 3.90 7.99
CA LEU A 43 6.90 4.04 8.39
C LEU A 43 6.03 3.65 7.20
N ARG A 44 4.96 2.89 7.47
CA ARG A 44 3.92 2.55 6.49
C ARG A 44 2.61 3.24 6.89
N VAL A 45 2.01 3.93 5.93
CA VAL A 45 0.67 4.51 6.05
C VAL A 45 -0.25 3.83 5.03
N HIS A 46 -1.43 3.42 5.48
CA HIS A 46 -2.47 2.86 4.61
C HIS A 46 -3.66 3.80 4.61
N LEU A 47 -3.98 4.36 3.44
CA LEU A 47 -5.11 5.25 3.23
C LEU A 47 -6.37 4.43 2.97
N GLN A 48 -7.47 4.88 3.57
CA GLN A 48 -8.81 4.33 3.38
C GLN A 48 -9.76 5.47 3.00
N GLY A 49 -10.76 5.19 2.17
CA GLY A 49 -11.73 6.18 1.72
C GLY A 49 -11.14 7.13 0.68
N ASP A 50 -11.32 8.44 0.89
CA ASP A 50 -10.84 9.47 -0.03
C ASP A 50 -9.31 9.56 -0.02
N ILE A 51 -8.71 9.05 -1.10
CA ILE A 51 -7.26 8.99 -1.27
C ILE A 51 -6.67 10.39 -1.46
N GLU A 52 -7.37 11.29 -2.14
CA GLU A 52 -6.87 12.64 -2.41
C GLU A 52 -6.83 13.46 -1.12
N ALA A 53 -7.91 13.43 -0.33
CA ALA A 53 -7.95 14.05 0.99
C ALA A 53 -6.91 13.43 1.95
N GLY A 54 -6.73 12.10 1.90
CA GLY A 54 -5.73 11.39 2.68
C GLY A 54 -4.30 11.83 2.35
N LEU A 55 -3.97 11.93 1.06
CA LEU A 55 -2.67 12.41 0.59
C LEU A 55 -2.43 13.88 0.98
N ALA A 56 -3.44 14.75 0.83
CA ALA A 56 -3.34 16.14 1.24
C ALA A 56 -3.03 16.29 2.74
N ARG A 57 -3.66 15.47 3.59
CA ARG A 57 -3.40 15.45 5.03
C ARG A 57 -2.01 14.96 5.40
N ILE A 58 -1.48 13.98 4.65
CA ILE A 58 -0.09 13.54 4.84
C ILE A 58 0.85 14.68 4.44
N ALA A 59 0.62 15.30 3.28
CA ALA A 59 1.48 16.38 2.78
C ALA A 59 1.54 17.59 3.70
N SER A 60 0.47 17.91 4.45
CA SER A 60 0.46 19.02 5.41
C SER A 60 1.16 18.71 6.74
N ALA A 61 1.49 17.44 7.01
CA ALA A 61 2.10 16.99 8.25
C ALA A 61 3.61 16.70 8.14
N ILE A 62 4.21 16.96 6.97
CA ILE A 62 5.63 16.74 6.64
C ILE A 62 6.24 18.07 6.21
#